data_AF-A0A419YTK8-F1
#
_entry.id   AF-A0A419YTK8-F1
#
_cell.length_a   1.000
_cell.length_b   1.000
_cell.length_c   1.000
_cell.angle_alpha   90.00
_cell.angle_beta   90.00
_cell.angle_gamma   90.00
#
_symmetry.space_group_name_H-M   'P 1'
#
loop_
_entity.id
_entity.type
_entity.pdbx_description
1 polymer ?
#
loop_
_entity_poly.entity_id
_entity_poly.type
_entity_poly.pdbx_seq_one_letter_code
_entity_poly.pdbx_strand_id
1 'polypeptide(L)'
;MHLPRVEHRFVEVDGVRVFYRAAGPETAPVLLLLHGFPSASHQFRRLFDALGSRYRLIAPDYPGFGHTEVPESFVFSFDALAEVVEGFVLALGLERFALFAFDFGGPVGFRLAARRPERITGLIVQNANAYTEGLSEPALGAIAHRTGEPGAAEAVQPLFTLEVTRGQYEGGATDPSLISPDGWTLDQHFLDLPGRRAAQTALALDYHSNVERYPVWQRWLREHRPPTLVLWGRNDAFFLPAGAEAFRRDVPGAEVHLLDTGHFALEECLPEIAPLIEAFLDRLPAPRPLRIAVLGASGNLGGELAREAVRRGHQVTPLGRADADAADAAALASVLAGHDAVVAALKGPDRLVPRAAEALLAALPEAGVARLLFVGGGGSLEYAPGRRFVDSPGFPAQYVETARDQAAALDVLRAADTPVEWTYLSPPPVRLEPGPRTGRYRVAATDAPLTDAAGTSRITTGDFASAALDALEQRTFPRTRITAATP
;
A
#
# COMPACT_ATOMS: atom_id res chain seq x y z
N MET A 1 18.36 -12.77 19.53
CA MET A 1 17.97 -12.75 18.11
C MET A 1 16.46 -12.67 18.07
N HIS A 2 15.89 -11.58 17.53
CA HIS A 2 14.44 -11.46 17.38
C HIS A 2 14.06 -12.08 16.03
N LEU A 3 13.59 -13.32 16.05
CA LEU A 3 13.11 -13.99 14.84
C LEU A 3 11.75 -13.39 14.46
N PRO A 4 11.54 -13.02 13.19
CA PRO A 4 10.27 -12.45 12.75
C PRO A 4 9.16 -13.48 12.83
N ARG A 5 7.97 -13.04 13.25
CA ARG A 5 6.76 -13.84 13.18
C ARG A 5 6.16 -13.71 11.78
N VAL A 6 6.28 -14.75 10.98
CA VAL A 6 5.64 -14.84 9.67
C VAL A 6 4.23 -15.38 9.84
N GLU A 7 3.25 -14.65 9.32
CA GLU A 7 1.85 -15.03 9.32
C GLU A 7 1.41 -15.41 7.91
N HIS A 8 0.53 -16.40 7.82
CA HIS A 8 -0.07 -16.90 6.58
C HIS A 8 -1.56 -16.59 6.62
N ARG A 9 -2.02 -15.78 5.68
CA ARG A 9 -3.37 -15.20 5.71
C ARG A 9 -4.01 -15.29 4.33
N PHE A 10 -5.32 -15.04 4.31
CA PHE A 10 -6.10 -14.88 3.11
C PHE A 10 -6.79 -13.52 3.10
N VAL A 11 -7.05 -12.99 1.91
CA VAL A 11 -7.92 -11.84 1.70
C VAL A 11 -8.74 -12.05 0.42
N GLU A 12 -10.00 -11.61 0.44
CA GLU A 12 -10.90 -11.70 -0.71
C GLU A 12 -10.70 -10.50 -1.62
N VAL A 13 -10.55 -10.75 -2.92
CA VAL A 13 -10.44 -9.73 -3.98
C VAL A 13 -11.30 -10.18 -5.16
N ASP A 14 -12.47 -9.57 -5.36
CA ASP A 14 -13.36 -9.84 -6.49
C ASP A 14 -13.65 -11.34 -6.75
N GLY A 15 -13.84 -12.09 -5.67
CA GLY A 15 -14.11 -13.54 -5.71
C GLY A 15 -12.87 -14.43 -5.79
N VAL A 16 -11.66 -13.84 -5.80
CA VAL A 16 -10.39 -14.53 -5.62
C VAL A 16 -9.99 -14.49 -4.16
N ARG A 17 -9.72 -15.66 -3.58
CA ARG A 17 -9.23 -15.79 -2.21
C ARG A 17 -7.71 -15.85 -2.23
N VAL A 18 -7.10 -14.67 -2.14
CA VAL A 18 -5.65 -14.46 -2.28
C VAL A 18 -4.95 -14.88 -0.99
N PHE A 19 -4.07 -15.87 -1.08
CA PHE A 19 -3.14 -16.21 -0.02
C PHE A 19 -1.97 -15.23 0.01
N TYR A 20 -1.47 -14.90 1.20
CA TYR A 20 -0.25 -14.13 1.34
C TYR A 20 0.51 -14.43 2.63
N ARG A 21 1.81 -14.15 2.61
CA ARG A 21 2.68 -14.10 3.78
C ARG A 21 2.86 -12.65 4.24
N ALA A 22 2.88 -12.44 5.55
CA ALA A 22 3.16 -11.13 6.14
C ALA A 22 4.05 -11.25 7.38
N ALA A 23 4.95 -10.29 7.57
CA ALA A 23 5.76 -10.16 8.77
C ALA A 23 6.17 -8.70 9.00
N GLY A 24 6.59 -8.43 10.23
CA GLY A 24 7.17 -7.15 10.63
C GLY A 24 6.17 -6.15 11.20
N PRO A 25 6.67 -5.03 11.77
CA PRO A 25 5.84 -4.04 12.44
C PRO A 25 4.86 -3.36 11.47
N GLU A 26 3.62 -3.11 11.90
CA GLU A 26 2.61 -2.48 11.04
C GLU A 26 3.02 -1.09 10.54
N THR A 27 3.83 -0.38 11.33
CA THR A 27 4.34 0.98 11.06
C THR A 27 5.68 0.99 10.32
N ALA A 28 6.28 -0.17 10.04
CA ALA A 28 7.54 -0.24 9.32
C ALA A 28 7.34 0.02 7.82
N PRO A 29 8.38 0.47 7.09
CA PRO A 29 8.32 0.58 5.64
C PRO A 29 7.87 -0.73 5.00
N VAL A 30 6.93 -0.64 4.07
CA VAL A 30 6.35 -1.80 3.39
C VAL A 30 7.23 -2.19 2.22
N LEU A 31 7.57 -3.49 2.14
CA LEU A 31 8.12 -4.12 0.95
C LEU A 31 7.11 -5.15 0.42
N LEU A 32 6.53 -4.84 -0.74
CA LEU A 32 5.65 -5.76 -1.47
C LEU A 32 6.51 -6.66 -2.36
N LEU A 33 6.46 -7.96 -2.08
CA LEU A 33 7.31 -8.98 -2.70
C LEU A 33 6.51 -9.77 -3.75
N LEU A 34 6.82 -9.55 -5.02
CA LEU A 34 6.15 -10.15 -6.17
C LEU A 34 7.02 -11.28 -6.75
N HIS A 35 6.58 -12.53 -6.57
CA HIS A 35 7.28 -13.75 -6.99
C HIS A 35 7.19 -13.99 -8.50
N GLY A 36 7.92 -15.01 -8.96
CA GLY A 36 8.01 -15.44 -10.35
C GLY A 36 7.44 -16.82 -10.60
N PHE A 37 7.56 -17.29 -11.84
CA PHE A 37 7.30 -18.66 -12.25
C PHE A 37 8.49 -19.57 -11.89
N PRO A 38 8.25 -20.83 -11.49
CA PRO A 38 6.96 -21.45 -11.19
C PRO A 38 6.50 -21.24 -9.73
N SER A 39 7.22 -20.38 -8.99
CA SER A 39 7.10 -20.29 -7.54
C SER A 39 5.90 -19.48 -7.02
N ALA A 40 5.91 -19.22 -5.73
CA ALA A 40 4.89 -18.51 -4.97
C ALA A 40 5.56 -17.68 -3.86
N SER A 41 4.78 -17.07 -2.95
CA SER A 41 5.30 -16.26 -1.83
C SER A 41 6.37 -16.97 -0.97
N HIS A 42 6.41 -18.31 -0.97
CA HIS A 42 7.43 -19.08 -0.25
C HIS A 42 8.84 -18.95 -0.82
N GLN A 43 9.00 -18.46 -2.06
CA GLN A 43 10.29 -18.04 -2.62
C GLN A 43 11.01 -17.06 -1.67
N PHE A 44 10.24 -16.22 -0.98
CA PHE A 44 10.79 -15.20 -0.09
C PHE A 44 11.00 -15.68 1.36
N ARG A 45 10.76 -16.96 1.68
CA ARG A 45 10.75 -17.47 3.08
C ARG A 45 12.00 -17.08 3.89
N ARG A 46 13.19 -17.18 3.30
CA ARG A 46 14.44 -16.80 3.98
C ARG A 46 14.68 -15.29 4.01
N LEU A 47 14.16 -14.56 3.02
CA LEU A 47 14.17 -13.09 3.04
C LEU A 47 13.26 -12.56 4.16
N PHE A 48 12.13 -13.24 4.41
CA PHE A 48 11.29 -12.99 5.58
C PHE A 48 12.07 -13.15 6.88
N ASP A 49 12.86 -14.22 7.03
CA ASP A 49 13.71 -14.43 8.21
C ASP A 49 14.78 -13.33 8.37
N ALA A 50 15.37 -12.89 7.26
CA ALA A 50 16.44 -11.90 7.26
C ALA A 50 15.94 -10.48 7.59
N LEU A 51 14.81 -10.06 7.03
CA LEU A 51 14.38 -8.66 7.01
C LEU A 51 13.07 -8.40 7.78
N GLY A 52 12.26 -9.42 8.03
CA GLY A 52 10.90 -9.29 8.57
C GLY A 52 10.82 -8.82 10.02
N SER A 53 11.95 -8.60 10.71
CA SER A 53 11.98 -7.99 12.04
C SER A 53 12.03 -6.46 11.98
N ARG A 54 12.49 -5.90 10.86
CA ARG A 54 12.71 -4.45 10.65
C ARG A 54 11.72 -3.84 9.67
N TYR A 55 11.32 -4.58 8.65
CA TYR A 55 10.45 -4.10 7.57
C TYR A 55 9.14 -4.87 7.55
N ARG A 56 8.08 -4.22 7.05
CA ARG A 56 6.79 -4.86 6.83
C ARG A 56 6.82 -5.57 5.49
N LEU A 57 7.06 -6.87 5.50
CA LEU A 57 7.14 -7.69 4.30
C LEU A 57 5.78 -8.30 3.99
N ILE A 58 5.33 -8.17 2.74
CA ILE A 58 4.05 -8.71 2.28
C ILE A 58 4.27 -9.41 0.95
N ALA A 59 3.92 -10.69 0.85
CA ALA A 59 4.11 -11.49 -0.36
C ALA A 59 2.82 -12.26 -0.70
N PRO A 60 2.03 -11.82 -1.70
CA PRO A 60 0.87 -12.58 -2.18
C PRO A 60 1.28 -13.75 -3.07
N ASP A 61 0.45 -14.78 -3.14
CA ASP A 61 0.45 -15.78 -4.21
C ASP A 61 -0.53 -15.32 -5.30
N TYR A 62 -0.16 -15.35 -6.58
CA TYR A 62 -1.08 -14.95 -7.66
C TYR A 62 -2.16 -16.00 -7.93
N PRO A 63 -3.28 -15.61 -8.59
CA PRO A 63 -4.15 -16.56 -9.28
C PRO A 63 -3.35 -17.56 -10.11
N GLY A 64 -3.55 -18.86 -9.88
CA GLY A 64 -2.80 -19.91 -10.58
C GLY A 64 -1.52 -20.38 -9.88
N PHE A 65 -1.16 -19.80 -8.74
CA PHE A 65 0.05 -20.12 -7.98
C PHE A 65 -0.26 -20.43 -6.52
N GLY A 66 0.66 -21.18 -5.89
CA GLY A 66 0.68 -21.45 -4.46
C GLY A 66 -0.69 -21.83 -3.88
N HIS A 67 -1.11 -21.09 -2.85
CA HIS A 67 -2.34 -21.34 -2.11
C HIS A 67 -3.52 -20.44 -2.51
N THR A 68 -3.36 -19.56 -3.51
CA THR A 68 -4.47 -18.71 -3.97
C THR A 68 -5.51 -19.53 -4.71
N GLU A 69 -6.78 -19.32 -4.31
CA GLU A 69 -7.97 -19.99 -4.83
C GLU A 69 -8.74 -19.02 -5.73
N VAL A 70 -9.21 -19.52 -6.88
CA VAL A 70 -9.90 -18.74 -7.91
C VAL A 70 -11.20 -19.44 -8.31
N PRO A 71 -12.23 -18.70 -8.78
CA PRO A 71 -13.42 -19.33 -9.34
C PRO A 71 -13.09 -20.05 -10.65
N GLU A 72 -13.88 -21.07 -11.02
CA GLU A 72 -13.70 -21.83 -12.27
C GLU A 72 -13.75 -20.94 -13.53
N SER A 73 -14.46 -19.81 -13.46
CA SER A 73 -14.58 -18.83 -14.54
C SER A 73 -13.38 -17.89 -14.67
N PHE A 74 -12.34 -18.02 -13.84
CA PHE A 74 -11.21 -17.10 -13.84
C PHE A 74 -10.40 -17.23 -15.14
N VAL A 75 -10.14 -16.10 -15.79
CA VAL A 75 -9.31 -16.03 -17.00
C VAL A 75 -7.90 -15.60 -16.62
N PHE A 76 -6.91 -16.43 -16.90
CA PHE A 76 -5.52 -16.16 -16.56
C PHE A 76 -4.86 -15.31 -17.65
N SER A 77 -4.45 -14.10 -17.27
CA SER A 77 -3.60 -13.19 -18.05
C SER A 77 -2.79 -12.32 -17.09
N PHE A 78 -1.69 -11.72 -17.55
CA PHE A 78 -0.90 -10.81 -16.74
C PHE A 78 -1.66 -9.53 -16.35
N ASP A 79 -2.62 -9.09 -17.17
CA ASP A 79 -3.53 -8.00 -16.81
C ASP A 79 -4.43 -8.40 -15.63
N ALA A 80 -5.02 -9.61 -15.67
CA ALA A 80 -5.86 -10.12 -14.58
C ALA A 80 -5.05 -10.35 -13.29
N LEU A 81 -3.80 -10.83 -13.38
CA LEU A 81 -2.95 -11.00 -12.20
C LEU A 81 -2.62 -9.64 -11.57
N ALA A 82 -2.30 -8.63 -12.39
CA ALA A 82 -2.04 -7.28 -11.91
C ALA A 82 -3.28 -6.62 -11.30
N GLU A 83 -4.47 -6.85 -11.85
CA GLU A 83 -5.75 -6.37 -11.28
C GLU A 83 -6.03 -6.99 -9.91
N VAL A 84 -5.84 -8.31 -9.75
CA VAL A 84 -5.99 -8.98 -8.46
C VAL A 84 -4.95 -8.48 -7.46
N VAL A 85 -3.70 -8.27 -7.87
CA VAL A 85 -2.66 -7.72 -6.98
C VAL A 85 -2.94 -6.26 -6.60
N GLU A 86 -3.48 -5.44 -7.52
CA GLU A 86 -3.93 -4.09 -7.21
C GLU A 86 -5.09 -4.11 -6.19
N GLY A 87 -6.10 -4.96 -6.41
CA GLY A 87 -7.19 -5.17 -5.45
C GLY A 87 -6.71 -5.69 -4.09
N PHE A 88 -5.71 -6.58 -4.07
CA PHE A 88 -5.05 -7.07 -2.85
C PHE A 88 -4.37 -5.94 -2.08
N VAL A 89 -3.59 -5.10 -2.77
CA VAL A 89 -2.93 -3.92 -2.19
C VAL A 89 -3.97 -2.97 -1.57
N LEU A 90 -5.08 -2.72 -2.27
CA LEU A 90 -6.18 -1.89 -1.77
C LEU A 90 -6.88 -2.52 -0.56
N ALA A 91 -7.18 -3.82 -0.61
CA ALA A 91 -7.85 -4.55 0.47
C ALA A 91 -7.04 -4.58 1.77
N LEU A 92 -5.71 -4.59 1.66
CA LEU A 92 -4.80 -4.50 2.81
C LEU A 92 -4.51 -3.05 3.27
N GLY A 93 -5.08 -2.03 2.61
CA GLY A 93 -4.83 -0.63 2.91
C GLY A 93 -3.38 -0.20 2.66
N LEU A 94 -2.71 -0.82 1.68
CA LEU A 94 -1.32 -0.51 1.36
C LEU A 94 -1.25 0.73 0.45
N GLU A 95 -0.84 1.81 1.08
CA GLU A 95 -0.83 3.15 0.53
C GLU A 95 0.45 3.46 -0.23
N ARG A 96 1.58 3.13 0.39
CA ARG A 96 2.92 3.34 -0.15
C ARG A 96 3.82 2.17 0.20
N PHE A 97 4.58 1.68 -0.76
CA PHE A 97 5.45 0.53 -0.59
C PHE A 97 6.62 0.56 -1.57
N ALA A 98 7.73 -0.04 -1.15
CA ALA A 98 8.76 -0.47 -2.07
C ALA A 98 8.26 -1.73 -2.78
N LEU A 99 8.53 -1.84 -4.07
CA LEU A 99 8.13 -2.98 -4.88
C LEU A 99 9.34 -3.84 -5.18
N PHE A 100 9.31 -5.12 -4.80
CA PHE A 100 10.26 -6.12 -5.25
C PHE A 100 9.61 -6.96 -6.34
N ALA A 101 10.19 -6.98 -7.53
CA ALA A 101 9.68 -7.69 -8.69
C ALA A 101 10.70 -8.72 -9.18
N PHE A 102 10.29 -9.99 -9.19
CA PHE A 102 11.08 -11.10 -9.74
C PHE A 102 10.32 -11.84 -10.83
N ASP A 103 10.97 -12.07 -11.99
CA ASP A 103 10.40 -12.79 -13.13
C ASP A 103 8.97 -12.33 -13.48
N PHE A 104 7.92 -13.16 -13.33
CA PHE A 104 6.51 -12.80 -13.56
C PHE A 104 6.02 -11.66 -12.63
N GLY A 105 6.67 -11.46 -11.49
CA GLY A 105 6.48 -10.30 -10.64
C GLY A 105 6.90 -8.99 -11.31
N GLY A 106 7.77 -9.02 -12.32
CA GLY A 106 8.07 -7.91 -13.22
C GLY A 106 6.83 -7.36 -13.91
N PRO A 107 6.20 -8.09 -14.85
CA PRO A 107 5.02 -7.63 -15.56
C PRO A 107 3.82 -7.30 -14.67
N VAL A 108 3.62 -8.02 -13.55
CA VAL A 108 2.58 -7.69 -12.56
C VAL A 108 2.92 -6.36 -11.87
N GLY A 109 4.15 -6.23 -11.37
CA GLY A 109 4.62 -5.07 -10.64
C GLY A 109 4.66 -3.79 -11.49
N PHE A 110 5.14 -3.86 -12.73
CA PHE A 110 5.19 -2.70 -13.63
C PHE A 110 3.80 -2.22 -14.07
N ARG A 111 2.82 -3.12 -14.20
CA ARG A 111 1.41 -2.72 -14.42
C ARG A 111 0.87 -1.95 -13.23
N LEU A 112 1.08 -2.46 -12.02
CA LEU A 112 0.70 -1.78 -10.78
C LEU A 112 1.38 -0.40 -10.66
N ALA A 113 2.70 -0.35 -10.88
CA ALA A 113 3.48 0.88 -10.80
C ALA A 113 3.04 1.94 -11.84
N ALA A 114 2.78 1.52 -13.08
CA ALA A 114 2.32 2.41 -14.14
C ALA A 114 0.90 2.96 -13.89
N ARG A 115 0.01 2.16 -13.27
CA ARG A 115 -1.35 2.60 -12.90
C ARG A 115 -1.38 3.47 -11.65
N ARG A 116 -0.48 3.21 -10.69
CA ARG A 116 -0.44 3.84 -9.35
C ARG A 116 0.96 4.36 -8.98
N PRO A 117 1.55 5.28 -9.78
CA PRO A 117 2.90 5.77 -9.55
C PRO A 117 3.12 6.34 -8.15
N GLU A 118 2.10 6.97 -7.58
CA GLU A 118 2.11 7.62 -6.27
C GLU A 118 2.35 6.65 -5.09
N ARG A 119 2.09 5.36 -5.30
CA ARG A 119 2.24 4.31 -4.27
C ARG A 119 3.65 3.74 -4.19
N ILE A 120 4.48 3.95 -5.21
CA ILE A 120 5.81 3.33 -5.27
C ILE A 120 6.85 4.23 -4.58
N THR A 121 7.45 3.75 -3.48
CA THR A 121 8.52 4.47 -2.78
C THR A 121 9.92 4.12 -3.30
N GLY A 122 10.05 2.94 -3.90
CA GLY A 122 11.28 2.43 -4.49
C GLY A 122 11.00 1.14 -5.26
N LEU A 123 11.91 0.80 -6.18
CA LEU A 123 11.82 -0.36 -7.05
C LEU A 123 13.03 -1.26 -6.83
N ILE A 124 12.80 -2.52 -6.49
CA ILE A 124 13.80 -3.58 -6.49
C ILE A 124 13.43 -4.55 -7.62
N VAL A 125 14.35 -4.75 -8.56
CA VAL A 125 14.17 -5.69 -9.67
C VAL A 125 15.17 -6.82 -9.49
N GLN A 126 14.69 -8.06 -9.38
CA GLN A 126 15.54 -9.23 -9.48
C GLN A 126 15.20 -10.00 -10.74
N ASN A 127 16.13 -10.14 -11.70
CA ASN A 127 15.95 -10.99 -12.89
C ASN A 127 14.53 -10.84 -13.48
N ALA A 128 14.10 -9.62 -13.78
CA ALA A 128 12.77 -9.34 -14.36
C ALA A 128 12.89 -8.25 -15.42
N ASN A 129 12.50 -8.56 -16.65
CA ASN A 129 12.79 -7.70 -17.79
C ASN A 129 11.72 -6.62 -18.05
N ALA A 130 12.20 -5.43 -18.43
CA ALA A 130 11.44 -4.34 -19.05
C ALA A 130 12.06 -3.91 -20.39
N TYR A 131 13.00 -4.69 -20.91
CA TYR A 131 13.86 -4.37 -22.04
C TYR A 131 14.10 -5.61 -22.89
N THR A 132 13.99 -5.47 -24.21
CA THR A 132 14.17 -6.58 -25.16
C THR A 132 15.59 -7.10 -25.18
N GLU A 133 16.58 -6.25 -24.91
CA GLU A 133 18.00 -6.58 -24.84
C GLU A 133 18.30 -7.59 -23.72
N GLY A 134 17.41 -7.70 -22.72
CA GLY A 134 17.50 -8.66 -21.65
C GLY A 134 16.90 -10.02 -21.96
N LEU A 135 16.20 -10.22 -23.09
CA LEU A 135 15.55 -11.49 -23.41
C LEU A 135 16.52 -12.40 -24.20
N SER A 136 16.76 -13.61 -23.70
CA SER A 136 17.56 -14.60 -24.43
C SER A 136 16.81 -15.17 -25.65
N GLU A 137 17.53 -15.77 -26.60
CA GLU A 137 16.89 -16.44 -27.75
C GLU A 137 15.87 -17.52 -27.32
N PRO A 138 16.17 -18.41 -26.34
CA PRO A 138 15.16 -19.33 -25.81
C PRO A 138 13.92 -18.61 -25.25
N ALA A 139 14.11 -17.52 -24.49
CA ALA A 139 13.01 -16.75 -23.95
C ALA A 139 12.15 -16.14 -25.07
N LEU A 140 12.78 -15.52 -26.08
CA LEU A 140 12.07 -14.98 -27.25
C LEU A 140 11.30 -16.05 -28.02
N GLY A 141 11.87 -17.24 -28.16
CA GLY A 141 11.19 -18.40 -28.77
C GLY A 141 9.94 -18.81 -28.01
N ALA A 142 10.02 -18.97 -26.69
CA ALA A 142 8.87 -19.29 -25.84
C ALA A 142 7.81 -18.18 -25.88
N ILE A 143 8.25 -16.91 -25.82
CA ILE A 143 7.38 -15.73 -25.86
C ILE A 143 6.67 -15.59 -27.20
N ALA A 144 7.15 -16.19 -28.30
CA ALA A 144 6.54 -16.06 -29.62
C ALA A 144 5.21 -16.81 -29.77
N HIS A 145 4.91 -17.77 -28.90
CA HIS A 145 3.66 -18.53 -28.94
C HIS A 145 2.45 -17.70 -28.51
N ARG A 146 1.30 -17.88 -29.17
CA ARG A 146 0.05 -17.15 -28.87
C ARG A 146 -1.14 -18.08 -28.65
N THR A 147 -2.09 -17.59 -27.87
CA THR A 147 -3.41 -18.22 -27.75
C THR A 147 -4.09 -18.29 -29.12
N GLY A 148 -4.57 -19.48 -29.49
CA GLY A 148 -5.26 -19.73 -30.76
C GLY A 148 -4.36 -20.22 -31.89
N GLU A 149 -3.04 -20.22 -31.72
CA GLU A 149 -2.11 -20.83 -32.68
C GLU A 149 -2.13 -22.37 -32.55
N PRO A 150 -2.23 -23.13 -33.65
CA PRO A 150 -2.16 -24.58 -33.61
C PRO A 150 -0.84 -25.07 -32.98
N GLY A 151 -0.92 -25.90 -31.95
CA GLY A 151 0.26 -26.49 -31.29
C GLY A 151 0.92 -25.60 -30.23
N ALA A 152 0.45 -24.36 -30.03
CA ALA A 152 1.09 -23.43 -29.09
C ALA A 152 0.96 -23.89 -27.62
N ALA A 153 -0.19 -24.44 -27.24
CA ALA A 153 -0.41 -24.96 -25.89
C ALA A 153 0.50 -26.17 -25.60
N GLU A 154 0.71 -27.04 -26.59
CA GLU A 154 1.60 -28.19 -26.52
C GLU A 154 3.07 -27.76 -26.45
N ALA A 155 3.45 -26.72 -27.19
CA ALA A 155 4.82 -26.22 -27.26
C ALA A 155 5.35 -25.71 -25.91
N VAL A 156 4.48 -25.20 -25.03
CA VAL A 156 4.86 -24.69 -23.70
C VAL A 156 4.79 -25.75 -22.59
N GLN A 157 4.19 -26.92 -22.83
CA GLN A 157 4.10 -27.99 -21.81
C GLN A 157 5.45 -28.45 -21.22
N PRO A 158 6.55 -28.54 -22.00
CA PRO A 158 7.84 -28.94 -21.45
C PRO A 158 8.33 -28.04 -20.30
N LEU A 159 7.87 -26.79 -20.24
CA LEU A 159 8.22 -25.84 -19.17
C LEU A 159 7.74 -26.29 -17.78
N PHE A 160 6.76 -27.19 -17.70
CA PHE A 160 6.10 -27.59 -16.45
C PHE A 160 6.61 -28.94 -15.89
N THR A 161 7.77 -29.41 -16.36
CA THR A 161 8.40 -30.66 -15.91
C THR A 161 9.32 -30.43 -14.71
N LEU A 162 9.48 -31.43 -13.86
CA LEU A 162 10.39 -31.34 -12.69
C LEU A 162 11.82 -30.98 -13.09
N GLU A 163 12.29 -31.49 -14.22
CA GLU A 163 13.62 -31.19 -14.74
C GLU A 163 13.77 -29.69 -15.05
N VAL A 164 12.80 -29.08 -15.74
CA VAL A 164 12.82 -27.65 -16.03
C VAL A 164 12.60 -26.82 -14.76
N THR A 165 11.68 -27.22 -13.88
CA THR A 165 11.46 -26.57 -12.58
C THR A 165 12.74 -26.53 -11.76
N ARG A 166 13.45 -27.65 -11.62
CA ARG A 166 14.76 -27.71 -10.95
C ARG A 166 15.83 -26.91 -11.68
N GLY A 167 15.86 -27.00 -13.00
CA GLY A 167 16.81 -26.29 -13.85
C GLY A 167 16.72 -24.77 -13.74
N GLN A 168 15.54 -24.21 -13.46
CA GLN A 168 15.39 -22.78 -13.20
C GLN A 168 16.11 -22.35 -11.90
N TYR A 169 16.14 -23.21 -10.89
CA TYR A 169 16.82 -22.93 -9.63
C TYR A 169 18.33 -23.10 -9.74
N GLU A 170 18.80 -24.24 -10.27
CA GLU A 170 20.22 -24.61 -10.29
C GLU A 170 20.97 -24.05 -11.50
N GLY A 171 20.26 -23.70 -12.58
CA GLY A 171 20.86 -23.23 -13.82
C GLY A 171 21.61 -21.90 -13.64
N GLY A 172 22.92 -21.91 -13.84
CA GLY A 172 23.79 -20.74 -13.68
C GLY A 172 24.29 -20.50 -12.25
N ALA A 173 23.82 -21.28 -11.27
CA ALA A 173 24.34 -21.25 -9.91
C ALA A 173 25.81 -21.71 -9.85
N THR A 174 26.59 -21.12 -8.96
CA THR A 174 28.01 -21.50 -8.77
C THR A 174 28.18 -22.67 -7.81
N ASP A 175 27.32 -22.75 -6.79
CA ASP A 175 27.24 -23.82 -5.81
C ASP A 175 25.78 -24.25 -5.60
N PRO A 176 25.27 -25.21 -6.40
CA PRO A 176 23.93 -25.76 -6.23
C PRO A 176 23.67 -26.37 -4.85
N SER A 177 24.71 -26.71 -4.05
CA SER A 177 24.51 -27.27 -2.71
C SER A 177 23.92 -26.27 -1.71
N LEU A 178 23.98 -24.96 -2.04
CA LEU A 178 23.37 -23.90 -1.26
C LEU A 178 21.88 -23.72 -1.55
N ILE A 179 21.38 -24.33 -2.63
CA ILE A 179 19.99 -24.21 -3.08
C ILE A 179 19.17 -25.35 -2.48
N SER A 180 18.12 -24.99 -1.74
CA SER A 180 17.29 -25.95 -1.03
C SER A 180 16.40 -26.76 -1.99
N PRO A 181 16.45 -28.10 -1.98
CA PRO A 181 15.59 -28.93 -2.83
C PRO A 181 14.10 -28.80 -2.52
N ASP A 182 13.76 -28.36 -1.32
CA ASP A 182 12.38 -28.10 -0.92
C ASP A 182 11.67 -27.08 -1.83
N GLY A 183 12.39 -26.09 -2.37
CA GLY A 183 11.80 -25.02 -3.20
C GLY A 183 11.21 -25.57 -4.50
N TRP A 184 12.06 -26.10 -5.39
CA TRP A 184 11.60 -26.63 -6.67
C TRP A 184 10.71 -27.88 -6.52
N THR A 185 10.87 -28.64 -5.44
CA THR A 185 9.97 -29.78 -5.14
C THR A 185 8.56 -29.28 -4.81
N LEU A 186 8.44 -28.23 -4.00
CA LEU A 186 7.14 -27.62 -3.66
C LEU A 186 6.52 -26.92 -4.87
N ASP A 187 7.31 -26.22 -5.67
CA ASP A 187 6.83 -25.61 -6.92
C ASP A 187 6.28 -26.65 -7.88
N GLN A 188 7.00 -27.76 -8.08
CA GLN A 188 6.51 -28.84 -8.93
C GLN A 188 5.22 -29.45 -8.38
N HIS A 189 5.13 -29.63 -7.06
CA HIS A 189 3.89 -30.08 -6.43
C HIS A 189 2.71 -29.15 -6.77
N PHE A 190 2.90 -27.83 -6.68
CA PHE A 190 1.85 -26.88 -7.07
C PHE A 190 1.53 -26.95 -8.56
N LEU A 191 2.53 -27.04 -9.45
CA LEU A 191 2.30 -27.20 -10.89
C LEU A 191 1.47 -28.45 -11.22
N ASP A 192 1.63 -29.52 -10.45
CA ASP A 192 0.95 -30.80 -10.66
C ASP A 192 -0.46 -30.87 -10.05
N LEU A 193 -0.90 -29.85 -9.29
CA LEU A 193 -2.29 -29.80 -8.82
C LEU A 193 -3.28 -29.60 -9.98
N PRO A 194 -4.53 -30.08 -9.85
CA PRO A 194 -5.55 -29.93 -10.89
C PRO A 194 -5.72 -28.48 -11.35
N GLY A 195 -5.78 -28.29 -12.68
CA GLY A 195 -5.99 -26.97 -13.30
C GLY A 195 -4.75 -26.06 -13.34
N ARG A 196 -3.69 -26.34 -12.58
CA ARG A 196 -2.51 -25.45 -12.49
C ARG A 196 -1.72 -25.39 -13.80
N ARG A 197 -1.47 -26.52 -14.46
CA ARG A 197 -0.84 -26.51 -15.80
C ARG A 197 -1.63 -25.72 -16.84
N ALA A 198 -2.97 -25.77 -16.79
CA ALA A 198 -3.81 -24.99 -17.71
C ALA A 198 -3.67 -23.48 -17.45
N ALA A 199 -3.65 -23.07 -16.16
CA ALA A 199 -3.39 -21.69 -15.77
C ALA A 199 -2.01 -21.21 -16.24
N GLN A 200 -0.96 -22.01 -16.02
CA GLN A 200 0.40 -21.67 -16.44
C GLN A 200 0.57 -21.68 -17.97
N THR A 201 -0.15 -22.56 -18.69
CA THR A 201 -0.21 -22.53 -20.15
C THR A 201 -0.81 -21.22 -20.64
N ALA A 202 -1.93 -20.78 -20.05
CA ALA A 202 -2.55 -19.50 -20.42
C ALA A 202 -1.61 -18.31 -20.19
N LEU A 203 -0.89 -18.28 -19.05
CA LEU A 203 0.08 -17.22 -18.77
C LEU A 203 1.30 -17.27 -19.71
N ALA A 204 1.82 -18.46 -20.02
CA ALA A 204 2.92 -18.62 -20.97
C ALA A 204 2.55 -18.08 -22.36
N LEU A 205 1.34 -18.38 -22.84
CA LEU A 205 0.81 -17.89 -24.12
C LEU A 205 0.44 -16.39 -24.08
N ASP A 206 0.16 -15.84 -22.90
CA ASP A 206 -0.08 -14.42 -22.71
C ASP A 206 1.21 -13.60 -22.55
N TYR A 207 2.38 -14.22 -22.34
CA TYR A 207 3.60 -13.48 -21.97
C TYR A 207 4.00 -12.37 -22.97
N HIS A 208 3.69 -12.55 -24.26
CA HIS A 208 3.90 -11.49 -25.26
C HIS A 208 3.32 -10.12 -24.90
N SER A 209 2.18 -10.10 -24.20
CA SER A 209 1.50 -8.87 -23.78
C SER A 209 2.37 -8.05 -22.84
N ASN A 210 3.34 -8.68 -22.16
CA ASN A 210 4.34 -8.02 -21.34
C ASN A 210 5.34 -7.24 -22.19
N VAL A 211 5.87 -7.87 -23.24
CA VAL A 211 6.86 -7.25 -24.14
C VAL A 211 6.24 -6.05 -24.88
N GLU A 212 4.98 -6.19 -25.29
CA GLU A 212 4.20 -5.10 -25.90
C GLU A 212 4.01 -3.90 -24.95
N ARG A 213 4.08 -4.11 -23.63
CA ARG A 213 3.96 -3.07 -22.61
C ARG A 213 5.28 -2.42 -22.23
N TYR A 214 6.44 -2.95 -22.65
CA TYR A 214 7.75 -2.38 -22.31
C TYR A 214 7.85 -0.87 -22.58
N PRO A 215 7.40 -0.32 -23.73
CA PRO A 215 7.47 1.13 -23.95
C PRO A 215 6.71 1.97 -22.92
N VAL A 216 5.63 1.43 -22.34
CA VAL A 216 4.85 2.09 -21.27
C VAL A 216 5.65 2.11 -19.98
N TRP A 217 6.25 0.98 -19.60
CA TRP A 217 7.03 0.88 -18.36
C TRP A 217 8.32 1.69 -18.42
N GLN A 218 9.00 1.69 -19.57
CA GLN A 218 10.18 2.52 -19.80
C GLN A 218 9.84 4.01 -19.73
N ARG A 219 8.68 4.42 -20.26
CA ARG A 219 8.20 5.80 -20.11
C ARG A 219 7.98 6.13 -18.64
N TRP A 220 7.28 5.26 -17.91
CA TRP A 220 7.05 5.44 -16.48
C TRP A 220 8.37 5.58 -15.70
N LEU A 221 9.37 4.75 -15.98
CA LEU A 221 10.72 4.82 -15.39
C LEU A 221 11.38 6.18 -15.68
N ARG A 222 11.32 6.68 -16.93
CA ARG A 222 11.89 7.99 -17.30
C ARG A 222 11.23 9.17 -16.61
N GLU A 223 9.91 9.11 -16.46
CA GLU A 223 9.08 10.18 -15.90
C GLU A 223 9.21 10.24 -14.37
N HIS A 224 9.13 9.09 -13.69
CA HIS A 224 9.07 9.04 -12.23
C HIS A 224 10.43 8.83 -11.57
N ARG A 225 11.36 8.16 -12.27
CA ARG A 225 12.73 7.85 -11.81
C ARG A 225 12.77 7.42 -10.34
N PRO A 226 12.00 6.38 -9.96
CA PRO A 226 12.00 5.91 -8.58
C PRO A 226 13.44 5.49 -8.18
N PRO A 227 13.83 5.62 -6.90
CA PRO A 227 15.01 4.92 -6.41
C PRO A 227 14.92 3.45 -6.84
N THR A 228 15.97 2.95 -7.51
CA THR A 228 15.94 1.63 -8.15
C THR A 228 17.18 0.83 -7.80
N LEU A 229 16.97 -0.38 -7.27
CA LEU A 229 17.98 -1.40 -7.05
C LEU A 229 17.72 -2.57 -8.00
N VAL A 230 18.71 -2.94 -8.78
CA VAL A 230 18.66 -4.05 -9.73
C VAL A 230 19.64 -5.12 -9.26
N LEU A 231 19.12 -6.29 -8.91
CA LEU A 231 19.87 -7.46 -8.49
C LEU A 231 19.75 -8.50 -9.60
N TRP A 232 20.85 -9.02 -10.12
CA TRP A 232 20.75 -9.88 -11.30
C TRP A 232 21.75 -11.00 -11.30
N GLY A 233 21.28 -12.24 -11.46
CA GLY A 233 22.16 -13.37 -11.76
C GLY A 233 22.85 -13.18 -13.11
N ARG A 234 24.18 -13.09 -13.11
CA ARG A 234 25.00 -12.94 -14.32
C ARG A 234 24.84 -14.11 -15.28
N ASN A 235 24.54 -15.29 -14.75
CA ASN A 235 24.49 -16.56 -15.47
C ASN A 235 23.05 -17.00 -15.76
N ASP A 236 22.07 -16.09 -15.63
CA ASP A 236 20.67 -16.35 -15.96
C ASP A 236 20.50 -16.67 -17.45
N ALA A 237 19.91 -17.84 -17.74
CA ALA A 237 19.69 -18.36 -19.09
C ALA A 237 18.48 -17.73 -19.81
N PHE A 238 17.56 -17.11 -19.08
CA PHE A 238 16.35 -16.49 -19.61
C PHE A 238 16.52 -14.99 -19.75
N PHE A 239 16.97 -14.34 -18.67
CA PHE A 239 17.09 -12.89 -18.59
C PHE A 239 18.53 -12.43 -18.47
N LEU A 240 19.07 -11.95 -19.58
CA LEU A 240 20.47 -11.63 -19.75
C LEU A 240 20.88 -10.36 -18.98
N PRO A 241 22.15 -10.22 -18.56
CA PRO A 241 22.66 -9.03 -17.86
C PRO A 241 22.45 -7.71 -18.61
N ALA A 242 22.33 -7.74 -19.94
CA ALA A 242 22.01 -6.57 -20.74
C ALA A 242 20.64 -5.95 -20.36
N GLY A 243 19.68 -6.75 -19.89
CA GLY A 243 18.40 -6.28 -19.36
C GLY A 243 18.56 -5.49 -18.05
N ALA A 244 19.45 -5.95 -17.16
CA ALA A 244 19.78 -5.27 -15.92
C ALA A 244 20.40 -3.89 -16.18
N GLU A 245 21.37 -3.85 -17.10
CA GLU A 245 22.08 -2.63 -17.50
C GLU A 245 21.16 -1.61 -18.18
N ALA A 246 20.17 -2.09 -18.94
CA ALA A 246 19.23 -1.24 -19.65
C ALA A 246 18.38 -0.35 -18.73
N PHE A 247 18.17 -0.72 -17.45
CA PHE A 247 17.49 0.15 -16.47
C PHE A 247 18.18 1.51 -16.30
N ARG A 248 19.51 1.58 -16.42
CA ARG A 248 20.27 2.84 -16.30
C ARG A 248 19.93 3.84 -17.40
N ARG A 249 19.40 3.38 -18.53
CA ARG A 249 18.96 4.27 -19.63
C ARG A 249 17.80 5.15 -19.20
N ASP A 250 16.84 4.60 -18.46
CA ASP A 250 15.62 5.31 -18.05
C ASP A 250 15.69 5.82 -16.60
N VAL A 251 16.47 5.16 -15.74
CA VAL A 251 16.78 5.58 -14.37
C VAL A 251 18.30 5.65 -14.21
N PRO A 252 18.95 6.78 -14.57
CA PRO A 252 20.42 6.91 -14.51
C PRO A 252 21.05 6.64 -13.14
N GLY A 253 20.27 6.80 -12.05
CA GLY A 253 20.69 6.51 -10.68
C GLY A 253 20.45 5.06 -10.24
N ALA A 254 20.05 4.14 -11.12
CA ALA A 254 19.80 2.75 -10.75
C ALA A 254 21.10 2.06 -10.27
N GLU A 255 21.03 1.47 -9.08
CA GLU A 255 22.08 0.63 -8.50
C GLU A 255 21.98 -0.77 -9.10
N VAL A 256 22.91 -1.17 -9.97
CA VAL A 256 22.88 -2.49 -10.63
C VAL A 256 23.99 -3.37 -10.08
N HIS A 257 23.60 -4.54 -9.56
CA HIS A 257 24.46 -5.57 -8.99
C HIS A 257 24.31 -6.86 -9.78
N LEU A 258 25.37 -7.27 -10.47
CA LEU A 258 25.44 -8.54 -11.17
C LEU A 258 26.14 -9.58 -10.28
N LEU A 259 25.39 -10.59 -9.86
CA LEU A 259 25.77 -11.64 -8.93
C LEU A 259 26.23 -12.88 -9.70
N ASP A 260 27.22 -13.61 -9.20
CA ASP A 260 27.68 -14.85 -9.84
C ASP A 260 26.74 -16.02 -9.50
N THR A 261 25.58 -16.01 -10.12
CA THR A 261 24.49 -16.99 -9.93
C THR A 261 23.52 -16.93 -11.12
N GLY A 262 22.52 -17.81 -11.11
CA GLY A 262 21.47 -17.93 -12.10
C GLY A 262 20.22 -17.11 -11.81
N HIS A 263 19.09 -17.62 -12.30
CA HIS A 263 17.80 -16.93 -12.28
C HIS A 263 17.26 -16.71 -10.85
N PHE A 264 17.27 -17.75 -10.01
CA PHE A 264 16.82 -17.69 -8.61
C PHE A 264 17.91 -17.19 -7.65
N ALA A 265 18.45 -16.00 -7.92
CA ALA A 265 19.59 -15.43 -7.19
C ALA A 265 19.42 -15.39 -5.66
N LEU A 266 18.19 -15.20 -5.15
CA LEU A 266 17.90 -15.23 -3.71
C LEU A 266 18.17 -16.59 -3.04
N GLU A 267 18.07 -17.70 -3.75
CA GLU A 267 18.27 -19.03 -3.13
C GLU A 267 19.76 -19.28 -2.83
N GLU A 268 20.67 -18.80 -3.66
CA GLU A 268 22.13 -18.94 -3.48
C GLU A 268 22.76 -17.73 -2.77
N CYS A 269 22.42 -16.51 -3.21
CA CYS A 269 23.12 -15.28 -2.82
C CYS A 269 22.40 -14.45 -1.75
N LEU A 270 21.48 -15.03 -0.97
CA LEU A 270 20.76 -14.28 0.09
C LEU A 270 21.69 -13.48 1.03
N PRO A 271 22.82 -14.02 1.53
CA PRO A 271 23.71 -13.26 2.43
C PRO A 271 24.31 -12.00 1.80
N GLU A 272 24.44 -11.96 0.47
CA GLU A 272 24.90 -10.78 -0.27
C GLU A 272 23.74 -9.86 -0.64
N ILE A 273 22.59 -10.42 -1.04
CA ILE A 273 21.41 -9.68 -1.47
C ILE A 273 20.71 -8.96 -0.31
N ALA A 274 20.51 -9.63 0.82
CA ALA A 274 19.71 -9.08 1.92
C ALA A 274 20.27 -7.75 2.48
N PRO A 275 21.60 -7.60 2.71
CA PRO A 275 22.18 -6.31 3.09
C PRO A 275 22.01 -5.21 2.04
N LEU A 276 22.02 -5.53 0.74
CA LEU A 276 21.78 -4.56 -0.33
C LEU A 276 20.33 -4.04 -0.27
N ILE A 277 19.37 -4.95 -0.10
CA ILE A 277 17.96 -4.60 0.07
C ILE A 277 17.77 -3.76 1.33
N GLU A 278 18.35 -4.16 2.46
CA GLU A 278 18.28 -3.42 3.73
C GLU A 278 18.82 -1.99 3.58
N ALA A 279 20.02 -1.84 3.04
CA ALA A 279 20.65 -0.55 2.82
C ALA A 279 19.86 0.33 1.84
N PHE A 280 19.24 -0.28 0.82
CA PHE A 280 18.36 0.43 -0.11
C PHE A 280 17.08 0.92 0.58
N LEU A 281 16.39 0.04 1.33
CA LEU A 281 15.17 0.38 2.06
C LEU A 281 15.40 1.46 3.12
N ASP A 282 16.54 1.43 3.82
CA ASP A 282 16.91 2.45 4.81
C ASP A 282 17.13 3.84 4.18
N ARG A 283 17.49 3.89 2.89
CA ARG A 283 17.66 5.14 2.14
C ARG A 283 16.40 5.60 1.42
N LEU A 284 15.40 4.74 1.28
CA LEU A 284 14.15 5.14 0.64
C LEU A 284 13.52 6.30 1.43
N PRO A 285 12.84 7.23 0.74
CA PRO A 285 12.14 8.29 1.44
C PRO A 285 11.13 7.65 2.40
N ALA A 286 11.40 7.73 3.70
CA ALA A 286 10.35 7.58 4.70
C ALA A 286 9.22 8.56 4.32
N PRO A 287 7.95 8.29 4.66
CA PRO A 287 6.94 9.34 4.60
C PRO A 287 7.51 10.55 5.37
N ARG A 288 7.82 11.65 4.65
CA ARG A 288 8.54 12.77 5.27
C ARG A 288 7.72 13.22 6.48
N PRO A 289 8.36 13.44 7.65
CA PRO A 289 7.71 14.10 8.77
C PRO A 289 6.92 15.31 8.32
N LEU A 290 5.59 15.25 8.48
CA LEU A 290 4.75 16.41 8.21
C LEU A 290 4.97 17.44 9.31
N ARG A 291 4.97 18.71 8.94
CA ARG A 291 4.76 19.83 9.86
C ARG A 291 3.26 20.01 10.04
N ILE A 292 2.73 19.58 11.18
CA ILE A 292 1.30 19.57 11.46
C ILE A 292 0.99 20.63 12.50
N ALA A 293 0.16 21.62 12.13
CA ALA A 293 -0.44 22.52 13.10
C ALA A 293 -1.67 21.86 13.72
N VAL A 294 -1.76 21.84 15.06
CA VAL A 294 -2.89 21.22 15.76
C VAL A 294 -3.61 22.29 16.57
N LEU A 295 -4.76 22.76 16.07
CA LEU A 295 -5.64 23.65 16.82
C LEU A 295 -6.43 22.86 17.86
N GLY A 296 -6.39 23.29 19.11
CA GLY A 296 -7.05 22.59 20.22
C GLY A 296 -6.23 21.43 20.81
N ALA A 297 -4.90 21.47 20.65
CA ALA A 297 -3.97 20.46 21.17
C ALA A 297 -4.02 20.25 22.70
N SER A 298 -4.58 21.19 23.47
CA SER A 298 -4.78 21.04 24.92
C SER A 298 -6.05 20.27 25.31
N GLY A 299 -6.94 19.99 24.35
CA GLY A 299 -8.14 19.18 24.58
C GLY A 299 -7.85 17.68 24.58
N ASN A 300 -8.79 16.87 25.08
CA ASN A 300 -8.60 15.41 25.18
C ASN A 300 -8.26 14.76 23.81
N LEU A 301 -9.07 15.00 22.78
CA LEU A 301 -8.83 14.45 21.43
C LEU A 301 -7.68 15.16 20.71
N GLY A 302 -7.64 16.50 20.73
CA GLY A 302 -6.57 17.27 20.09
C GLY A 302 -5.18 16.92 20.65
N GLY A 303 -5.10 16.68 21.96
CA GLY A 303 -3.88 16.24 22.62
C GLY A 303 -3.47 14.81 22.26
N GLU A 304 -4.42 13.89 22.09
CA GLU A 304 -4.08 12.54 21.59
C GLU A 304 -3.63 12.57 20.12
N LEU A 305 -4.26 13.39 19.28
CA LEU A 305 -3.85 13.59 17.89
C LEU A 305 -2.43 14.16 17.81
N ALA A 306 -2.13 15.18 18.60
CA ALA A 306 -0.78 15.75 18.68
C ALA A 306 0.26 14.71 19.16
N ARG A 307 -0.08 13.91 20.19
CA ARG A 307 0.80 12.85 20.70
C ARG A 307 1.02 11.73 19.69
N GLU A 308 -0.01 11.28 18.98
CA GLU A 308 0.13 10.27 17.93
C GLU A 308 0.97 10.82 16.77
N ALA A 309 0.81 12.09 16.39
CA ALA A 309 1.61 12.71 15.33
C ALA A 309 3.09 12.76 15.70
N VAL A 310 3.42 13.21 16.92
CA VAL A 310 4.80 13.17 17.43
C VAL A 310 5.34 11.73 17.48
N ARG A 311 4.52 10.77 17.90
CA ARG A 311 4.89 9.34 17.97
C ARG A 311 5.20 8.76 16.59
N ARG A 312 4.54 9.23 15.54
CA ARG A 312 4.79 8.88 14.13
C ARG A 312 5.95 9.67 13.50
N GLY A 313 6.64 10.48 14.29
CA GLY A 313 7.81 11.24 13.87
C GLY A 313 7.51 12.55 13.14
N HIS A 314 6.27 13.04 13.20
CA HIS A 314 5.89 14.34 12.64
C HIS A 314 6.33 15.51 13.53
N GLN A 315 6.54 16.67 12.92
CA GLN A 315 6.79 17.92 13.64
C GLN A 315 5.43 18.55 13.96
N VAL A 316 5.13 18.71 15.24
CA VAL A 316 3.81 19.22 15.68
C VAL A 316 3.96 20.61 16.25
N THR A 317 3.16 21.55 15.73
CA THR A 317 2.98 22.89 16.29
C THR A 317 1.62 22.95 16.99
N PRO A 318 1.57 22.84 18.32
CA PRO A 318 0.32 22.99 19.05
C PRO A 318 -0.13 24.45 19.02
N LEU A 319 -1.36 24.71 18.62
CA LEU A 319 -1.95 26.06 18.58
C LEU A 319 -3.13 26.15 19.56
N GLY A 320 -3.00 27.04 20.53
CA GLY A 320 -4.03 27.41 21.50
C GLY A 320 -4.61 28.80 21.23
N ARG A 321 -5.53 29.22 22.09
CA ARG A 321 -6.22 30.53 21.99
C ARG A 321 -5.28 31.73 22.11
N ALA A 322 -4.12 31.56 22.71
CA ALA A 322 -3.12 32.62 22.87
C ALA A 322 -2.26 32.81 21.61
N ASP A 323 -2.20 31.79 20.74
CA ASP A 323 -1.35 31.79 19.54
C ASP A 323 -2.10 32.40 18.35
N ALA A 324 -3.38 32.06 18.18
CA ALA A 324 -4.28 32.66 17.19
C ALA A 324 -5.75 32.48 17.60
N ASP A 325 -6.60 33.44 17.23
CA ASP A 325 -8.05 33.26 17.28
C ASP A 325 -8.46 32.31 16.14
N ALA A 326 -9.08 31.18 16.50
CA ALA A 326 -9.53 30.19 15.53
C ALA A 326 -10.64 30.71 14.60
N ALA A 327 -11.31 31.83 14.94
CA ALA A 327 -12.30 32.48 14.10
C ALA A 327 -11.75 33.66 13.28
N ASP A 328 -10.43 33.90 13.30
CA ASP A 328 -9.77 34.96 12.54
C ASP A 328 -8.88 34.36 11.44
N ALA A 329 -9.32 34.50 10.18
CA ALA A 329 -8.62 33.95 9.02
C ALA A 329 -7.22 34.54 8.84
N ALA A 330 -7.03 35.84 9.09
CA ALA A 330 -5.73 36.49 8.87
C ALA A 330 -4.73 36.06 9.94
N ALA A 331 -5.16 35.95 11.20
CA ALA A 331 -4.34 35.41 12.28
C ALA A 331 -3.94 33.96 11.99
N LEU A 332 -4.89 33.14 11.53
CA LEU A 332 -4.63 31.75 11.13
C LEU A 332 -3.65 31.65 9.96
N ALA A 333 -3.84 32.41 8.89
CA ALA A 333 -2.97 32.36 7.71
C ALA A 333 -1.50 32.62 8.10
N SER A 334 -1.27 33.57 9.01
CA SER A 334 0.07 33.90 9.49
C SER A 334 0.73 32.77 10.28
N VAL A 335 0.02 32.11 11.20
CA VAL A 335 0.61 31.04 12.04
C VAL A 335 0.65 29.69 11.35
N LEU A 336 -0.18 29.47 10.34
CA LEU A 336 -0.25 28.22 9.58
C LEU A 336 0.75 28.17 8.42
N ALA A 337 1.30 29.30 8.00
CA ALA A 337 2.32 29.37 6.96
C ALA A 337 3.50 28.43 7.27
N GLY A 338 3.91 27.65 6.27
CA GLY A 338 5.00 26.68 6.42
C GLY A 338 4.62 25.38 7.14
N HIS A 339 3.34 25.08 7.32
CA HIS A 339 2.89 23.73 7.69
C HIS A 339 2.50 22.92 6.45
N ASP A 340 2.51 21.59 6.57
CA ASP A 340 2.14 20.68 5.48
C ASP A 340 0.66 20.21 5.60
N ALA A 341 0.07 20.33 6.80
CA ALA A 341 -1.30 19.99 7.13
C ALA A 341 -1.77 20.68 8.43
N VAL A 342 -3.09 20.80 8.59
CA VAL A 342 -3.74 21.30 9.81
C VAL A 342 -4.72 20.27 10.36
N VAL A 343 -4.69 20.10 11.68
CA VAL A 343 -5.70 19.35 12.44
C VAL A 343 -6.48 20.32 13.31
N ALA A 344 -7.81 20.36 13.14
CA ALA A 344 -8.70 21.21 13.92
C ALA A 344 -9.54 20.35 14.88
N ALA A 345 -9.23 20.41 16.18
CA ALA A 345 -9.96 19.72 17.24
C ALA A 345 -10.59 20.73 18.21
N LEU A 346 -11.62 21.43 17.72
CA LEU A 346 -12.16 22.63 18.36
C LEU A 346 -13.46 22.37 19.13
N LYS A 347 -13.61 23.10 20.24
CA LYS A 347 -14.87 23.29 20.96
C LYS A 347 -14.86 24.66 21.63
N GLY A 348 -16.02 25.31 21.71
CA GLY A 348 -16.15 26.59 22.38
C GLY A 348 -17.57 27.14 22.29
N PRO A 349 -17.85 28.21 23.03
CA PRO A 349 -19.13 28.93 22.94
C PRO A 349 -19.22 29.75 21.65
N ASP A 350 -20.32 30.50 21.51
CA ASP A 350 -20.47 31.58 20.51
C ASP A 350 -20.30 31.13 19.05
N ARG A 351 -20.75 29.91 18.76
CA ARG A 351 -20.65 29.29 17.43
C ARG A 351 -19.20 29.26 16.91
N LEU A 352 -18.23 29.06 17.80
CA LEU A 352 -16.81 29.08 17.45
C LEU A 352 -16.47 28.05 16.36
N VAL A 353 -17.02 26.83 16.44
CA VAL A 353 -16.65 25.73 15.54
C VAL A 353 -16.99 26.02 14.06
N PRO A 354 -18.23 26.43 13.70
CA PRO A 354 -18.52 26.78 12.30
C PRO A 354 -17.77 28.03 11.84
N ARG A 355 -17.61 29.05 12.68
CA ARG A 355 -16.80 30.24 12.34
C ARG A 355 -15.34 29.89 12.08
N ALA A 356 -14.79 28.92 12.84
CA ALA A 356 -13.44 28.44 12.62
C ALA A 356 -13.31 27.62 11.34
N ALA A 357 -14.34 26.87 10.94
CA ALA A 357 -14.34 26.20 9.64
C ALA A 357 -14.31 27.21 8.49
N GLU A 358 -15.10 28.30 8.57
CA GLU A 358 -15.07 29.41 7.60
C GLU A 358 -13.67 30.06 7.56
N ALA A 359 -13.11 30.40 8.74
CA ALA A 359 -11.80 31.03 8.85
C ALA A 359 -10.67 30.15 8.31
N LEU A 360 -10.67 28.84 8.61
CA LEU A 360 -9.69 27.89 8.09
C LEU A 360 -9.77 27.75 6.57
N LEU A 361 -10.98 27.69 6.00
CA LEU A 361 -11.15 27.60 4.54
C LEU A 361 -10.62 28.84 3.80
N ALA A 362 -10.72 30.02 4.42
CA ALA A 362 -10.13 31.24 3.89
C ALA A 362 -8.60 31.30 4.09
N ALA A 363 -8.12 30.92 5.28
CA ALA A 363 -6.71 31.04 5.68
C ALA A 363 -5.77 30.04 5.00
N LEU A 364 -6.23 28.79 4.79
CA LEU A 364 -5.38 27.70 4.34
C LEU A 364 -4.79 27.92 2.92
N PRO A 365 -5.56 28.37 1.92
CA PRO A 365 -5.01 28.72 0.61
C PRO A 365 -3.95 29.84 0.70
N GLU A 366 -4.18 30.87 1.51
CA GLU A 366 -3.24 31.97 1.71
C GLU A 366 -1.93 31.51 2.39
N ALA A 367 -2.05 30.58 3.35
CA ALA A 367 -0.91 29.96 4.03
C ALA A 367 -0.13 28.94 3.16
N GLY A 368 -0.64 28.61 1.97
CA GLY A 368 -0.07 27.56 1.12
C GLY A 368 -0.28 26.15 1.66
N VAL A 369 -1.30 25.94 2.50
CA VAL A 369 -1.60 24.64 3.13
C VAL A 369 -2.84 24.04 2.47
N ALA A 370 -2.68 22.88 1.81
CA ALA A 370 -3.79 22.25 1.11
C ALA A 370 -4.65 21.33 1.99
N ARG A 371 -4.14 20.87 3.14
CA ARG A 371 -4.73 19.73 3.88
C ARG A 371 -5.30 20.13 5.23
N LEU A 372 -6.56 19.77 5.45
CA LEU A 372 -7.30 20.01 6.69
C LEU A 372 -7.96 18.73 7.20
N LEU A 373 -7.55 18.23 8.36
CA LEU A 373 -8.34 17.24 9.10
C LEU A 373 -9.17 17.98 10.16
N PHE A 374 -10.50 17.95 9.99
CA PHE A 374 -11.43 18.56 10.93
C PHE A 374 -12.06 17.48 11.83
N VAL A 375 -11.83 17.56 13.14
CA VAL A 375 -12.41 16.63 14.10
C VAL A 375 -13.83 17.06 14.40
N GLY A 376 -14.77 16.25 13.92
CA GLY A 376 -16.19 16.47 14.05
C GLY A 376 -16.80 15.97 15.36
N GLY A 377 -18.10 16.19 15.49
CA GLY A 377 -18.93 15.61 16.55
C GLY A 377 -19.65 14.34 16.10
N GLY A 378 -19.83 13.37 17.00
CA GLY A 378 -20.66 12.19 16.69
C GLY A 378 -22.15 12.51 16.52
N GLY A 379 -22.61 13.61 17.11
CA GLY A 379 -23.98 14.11 16.93
C GLY A 379 -24.31 14.59 15.50
N SER A 380 -23.31 14.88 14.66
CA SER A 380 -23.54 15.26 13.26
C SER A 380 -23.79 14.07 12.32
N LEU A 381 -23.51 12.84 12.76
CA LEU A 381 -23.83 11.63 12.01
C LEU A 381 -25.35 11.42 11.92
N GLU A 382 -25.77 10.62 10.95
CA GLU A 382 -27.16 10.30 10.66
C GLU A 382 -27.56 8.95 11.25
N TYR A 383 -28.69 8.90 11.95
CA TYR A 383 -29.30 7.64 12.41
C TYR A 383 -30.34 7.10 11.41
N ALA A 384 -30.78 7.95 10.49
CA ALA A 384 -31.57 7.64 9.32
C ALA A 384 -31.26 8.69 8.24
N PRO A 385 -31.43 8.39 6.94
CA PRO A 385 -31.09 9.33 5.87
C PRO A 385 -31.69 10.73 6.10
N GLY A 386 -30.83 11.74 6.14
CA GLY A 386 -31.19 13.14 6.39
C GLY A 386 -31.56 13.50 7.83
N ARG A 387 -31.45 12.56 8.80
CA ARG A 387 -31.78 12.77 10.21
C ARG A 387 -30.55 12.57 11.10
N ARG A 388 -30.04 13.67 11.67
CA ARG A 388 -28.83 13.68 12.50
C ARG A 388 -29.11 13.25 13.93
N PHE A 389 -28.14 12.60 14.58
CA PHE A 389 -28.26 12.18 15.99
C PHE A 389 -28.58 13.35 16.92
N VAL A 390 -28.03 14.55 16.66
CA VAL A 390 -28.32 15.75 17.47
C VAL A 390 -29.79 16.16 17.47
N ASP A 391 -30.55 15.78 16.42
CA ASP A 391 -31.98 16.07 16.28
C ASP A 391 -32.86 14.89 16.74
N SER A 392 -32.24 13.81 17.24
CA SER A 392 -32.97 12.63 17.69
C SER A 392 -33.72 12.89 19.01
N PRO A 393 -34.91 12.28 19.20
CA PRO A 393 -35.58 12.28 20.49
C PRO A 393 -34.68 11.63 21.55
N GLY A 394 -34.38 12.35 22.63
CA GLY A 394 -33.54 11.84 23.72
C GLY A 394 -32.04 12.12 23.59
N PHE A 395 -31.59 12.92 22.61
CA PHE A 395 -30.21 13.39 22.60
C PHE A 395 -29.90 14.19 23.88
N PRO A 396 -28.76 13.96 24.56
CA PRO A 396 -28.50 14.60 25.86
C PRO A 396 -28.42 16.14 25.72
N ALA A 397 -29.30 16.84 26.44
CA ALA A 397 -29.45 18.29 26.34
C ALA A 397 -28.13 19.07 26.50
N GLN A 398 -27.26 18.60 27.41
CA GLN A 398 -25.95 19.19 27.69
C GLN A 398 -24.96 19.18 26.50
N TYR A 399 -25.22 18.36 25.47
CA TYR A 399 -24.35 18.24 24.29
C TYR A 399 -24.97 18.84 23.02
N VAL A 400 -26.24 19.28 23.06
CA VAL A 400 -26.98 19.74 21.87
C VAL A 400 -26.27 20.91 21.19
N GLU A 401 -25.87 21.92 21.95
CA GLU A 401 -25.22 23.12 21.41
C GLU A 401 -23.91 22.76 20.69
N THR A 402 -23.01 22.04 21.36
CA THR A 402 -21.73 21.62 20.77
C THR A 402 -21.94 20.71 19.55
N ALA A 403 -22.92 19.80 19.59
CA ALA A 403 -23.20 18.91 18.47
C ALA A 403 -23.79 19.65 17.26
N ARG A 404 -24.62 20.67 17.48
CA ARG A 404 -25.14 21.54 16.40
C ARG A 404 -24.05 22.38 15.77
N ASP A 405 -23.12 22.90 16.57
CA ASP A 405 -21.97 23.65 16.08
C ASP A 405 -21.07 22.80 15.18
N GLN A 406 -20.78 21.56 15.61
CA GLN A 406 -20.04 20.60 14.80
C GLN A 406 -20.78 20.27 13.49
N ALA A 407 -22.09 20.03 13.55
CA ALA A 407 -22.90 19.78 12.36
C ALA A 407 -22.91 20.99 11.39
N ALA A 408 -22.99 22.22 11.92
CA ALA A 408 -22.93 23.44 11.11
C ALA A 408 -21.53 23.63 10.47
N ALA A 409 -20.45 23.29 11.16
CA ALA A 409 -19.11 23.34 10.60
C ALA A 409 -18.94 22.37 9.41
N LEU A 410 -19.52 21.18 9.50
CA LEU A 410 -19.57 20.27 8.35
C LEU A 410 -20.35 20.85 7.17
N ASP A 411 -21.49 21.51 7.44
CA ASP A 411 -22.28 22.15 6.38
C ASP A 411 -21.49 23.25 5.67
N VAL A 412 -20.70 24.04 6.42
CA VAL A 412 -19.75 25.02 5.86
C VAL A 412 -18.73 24.33 4.95
N LEU A 413 -18.07 23.27 5.43
CA LEU A 413 -17.06 22.54 4.65
C LEU A 413 -17.64 21.95 3.36
N ARG A 414 -18.86 21.39 3.41
CA ARG A 414 -19.56 20.82 2.25
C ARG A 414 -19.97 21.87 1.22
N ALA A 415 -20.37 23.05 1.67
CA ALA A 415 -20.81 24.13 0.80
C ALA A 415 -19.65 24.90 0.14
N ALA A 416 -18.43 24.74 0.64
CA ALA A 416 -17.27 25.50 0.20
C ALA A 416 -16.78 25.08 -1.19
N ASP A 417 -16.67 26.05 -2.10
CA ASP A 417 -15.88 25.91 -3.32
C ASP A 417 -14.43 26.30 -3.00
N THR A 418 -13.60 25.29 -2.75
CA THR A 418 -12.26 25.47 -2.18
C THR A 418 -11.27 24.44 -2.74
N PRO A 419 -9.99 24.82 -2.93
CA PRO A 419 -8.93 23.87 -3.24
C PRO A 419 -8.48 23.06 -2.02
N VAL A 420 -8.97 23.38 -0.81
CA VAL A 420 -8.58 22.68 0.43
C VAL A 420 -9.12 21.25 0.43
N GLU A 421 -8.21 20.29 0.57
CA GLU A 421 -8.46 18.87 0.79
C GLU A 421 -8.85 18.65 2.25
N TRP A 422 -10.10 18.99 2.59
CA TRP A 422 -10.61 18.79 3.94
C TRP A 422 -11.16 17.37 4.15
N THR A 423 -10.93 16.80 5.32
CA THR A 423 -11.54 15.53 5.77
C THR A 423 -12.21 15.77 7.10
N TYR A 424 -13.51 15.50 7.19
CA TYR A 424 -14.27 15.69 8.44
C TYR A 424 -14.49 14.34 9.11
N LEU A 425 -13.82 14.09 10.25
CA LEU A 425 -13.89 12.81 10.95
C LEU A 425 -14.81 12.90 12.17
N SER A 426 -15.95 12.22 12.09
CA SER A 426 -16.89 12.09 13.20
C SER A 426 -16.59 10.84 14.04
N PRO A 427 -16.46 10.96 15.39
CA PRO A 427 -16.42 9.80 16.27
C PRO A 427 -17.81 9.12 16.34
N PRO A 428 -17.89 7.89 16.87
CA PRO A 428 -19.15 7.26 17.22
C PRO A 428 -20.01 8.20 18.09
N PRO A 429 -21.35 8.26 17.90
CA PRO A 429 -22.22 9.19 18.63
C PRO A 429 -22.24 8.98 20.14
N VAL A 430 -21.97 7.75 20.61
CA VAL A 430 -22.14 7.35 22.01
C VAL A 430 -20.85 6.85 22.65
N ARG A 431 -20.04 6.03 21.94
CA ARG A 431 -18.90 5.30 22.53
C ARG A 431 -17.55 5.68 21.92
N LEU A 432 -17.15 6.92 22.17
CA LEU A 432 -15.74 7.29 22.09
C LEU A 432 -15.10 7.06 23.45
N GLU A 433 -14.33 5.99 23.58
CA GLU A 433 -13.83 5.49 24.86
C GLU A 433 -12.39 5.96 25.10
N PRO A 434 -12.06 6.53 26.27
CA PRO A 434 -10.66 6.77 26.61
C PRO A 434 -9.87 5.46 26.60
N GLY A 435 -8.78 5.40 25.83
CA GLY A 435 -7.99 4.18 25.73
C GLY A 435 -6.78 4.30 24.79
N PRO A 436 -5.81 3.37 24.92
CA PRO A 436 -4.63 3.33 24.07
C PRO A 436 -5.01 2.91 22.64
N ARG A 437 -4.09 3.16 21.71
CA ARG A 437 -4.15 2.57 20.37
C ARG A 437 -4.08 1.05 20.47
N THR A 438 -4.98 0.36 19.76
CA THR A 438 -4.95 -1.08 19.58
C THR A 438 -4.44 -1.49 18.20
N GLY A 439 -4.46 -0.56 17.23
CA GLY A 439 -4.08 -0.81 15.84
C GLY A 439 -5.19 -1.46 15.01
N ARG A 440 -6.41 -1.56 15.56
CA ARG A 440 -7.55 -2.22 14.90
C ARG A 440 -8.74 -1.27 14.82
N TYR A 441 -9.02 -0.76 13.63
CA TYR A 441 -10.19 0.07 13.33
C TYR A 441 -10.58 -0.06 11.85
N ARG A 442 -11.82 0.31 11.56
CA ARG A 442 -12.38 0.51 10.22
C ARG A 442 -12.67 1.99 10.04
N VAL A 443 -12.43 2.51 8.84
CA VAL A 443 -12.77 3.87 8.41
C VAL A 443 -13.66 3.79 7.17
N ALA A 444 -14.68 4.64 7.08
CA ALA A 444 -15.52 4.72 5.90
C ALA A 444 -15.99 6.15 5.63
N ALA A 445 -16.12 6.49 4.34
CA ALA A 445 -16.80 7.67 3.86
C ALA A 445 -18.31 7.46 3.89
N THR A 446 -18.93 7.83 5.00
CA THR A 446 -20.36 7.64 5.22
C THR A 446 -20.90 8.67 6.20
N ASP A 447 -22.20 8.91 6.09
CA ASP A 447 -22.95 9.80 6.94
C ASP A 447 -23.51 9.08 8.17
N ALA A 448 -23.51 7.74 8.17
CA ALA A 448 -23.97 6.89 9.27
C ALA A 448 -22.80 6.30 10.09
N PRO A 449 -22.99 5.98 11.38
CA PRO A 449 -21.96 5.33 12.20
C PRO A 449 -21.56 3.95 11.64
N LEU A 450 -20.27 3.61 11.75
CA LEU A 450 -19.83 2.23 11.54
C LEU A 450 -20.16 1.37 12.76
N THR A 451 -20.87 0.26 12.56
CA THR A 451 -21.24 -0.68 13.63
C THR A 451 -20.58 -2.04 13.43
N ASP A 452 -20.35 -2.74 14.53
CA ASP A 452 -20.03 -4.18 14.53
C ASP A 452 -21.29 -5.03 14.22
N ALA A 453 -21.11 -6.36 14.18
CA ALA A 453 -22.21 -7.31 13.94
C ALA A 453 -23.33 -7.24 15.01
N ALA A 454 -23.04 -6.68 16.18
CA ALA A 454 -24.02 -6.46 17.25
C ALA A 454 -24.68 -5.06 17.17
N GLY A 455 -24.42 -4.29 16.11
CA GLY A 455 -24.97 -2.94 15.93
C GLY A 455 -24.28 -1.88 16.80
N THR A 456 -23.13 -2.19 17.41
CA THR A 456 -22.42 -1.26 18.30
C THR A 456 -21.37 -0.48 17.53
N SER A 457 -21.41 0.84 17.64
CA SER A 457 -20.35 1.73 17.15
C SER A 457 -19.50 2.21 18.32
N ARG A 458 -18.21 1.83 18.35
CA ARG A 458 -17.26 2.22 19.41
C ARG A 458 -15.85 2.36 18.88
N ILE A 459 -15.05 3.23 19.49
CA ILE A 459 -13.62 3.37 19.19
C ILE A 459 -12.87 3.94 20.40
N THR A 460 -11.61 3.54 20.58
CA THR A 460 -10.75 4.17 21.58
C THR A 460 -10.26 5.53 21.10
N THR A 461 -9.90 6.43 22.01
CA THR A 461 -9.26 7.72 21.64
C THR A 461 -7.95 7.52 20.89
N GLY A 462 -7.17 6.48 21.21
CA GLY A 462 -5.92 6.16 20.51
C GLY A 462 -6.12 5.64 19.08
N ASP A 463 -7.11 4.77 18.86
CA ASP A 463 -7.45 4.29 17.51
C ASP A 463 -8.13 5.39 16.68
N PHE A 464 -8.94 6.25 17.31
CA PHE A 464 -9.50 7.41 16.63
C PHE A 464 -8.41 8.38 16.16
N ALA A 465 -7.41 8.66 17.02
CA ALA A 465 -6.25 9.46 16.64
C ALA A 465 -5.44 8.81 15.51
N SER A 466 -5.32 7.48 15.52
CA SER A 466 -4.63 6.73 14.47
C SER A 466 -5.37 6.80 13.15
N ALA A 467 -6.69 6.57 13.14
CA ALA A 467 -7.54 6.68 11.96
C ALA A 467 -7.50 8.10 11.35
N ALA A 468 -7.48 9.12 12.21
CA ALA A 468 -7.32 10.51 11.82
C ALA A 468 -5.99 10.77 11.10
N LEU A 469 -4.87 10.34 11.69
CA LEU A 469 -3.56 10.61 11.11
C LEU A 469 -3.26 9.73 9.90
N ASP A 470 -3.77 8.51 9.86
CA ASP A 470 -3.77 7.71 8.64
C ASP A 470 -4.42 8.51 7.50
N ALA A 471 -5.65 9.00 7.69
CA ALA A 471 -6.33 9.79 6.68
C ALA A 471 -5.52 11.03 6.23
N LEU A 472 -4.88 11.72 7.17
CA LEU A 472 -4.06 12.91 6.90
C LEU A 472 -2.75 12.61 6.15
N GLU A 473 -2.05 11.54 6.53
CA GLU A 473 -0.77 11.09 5.95
C GLU A 473 -0.97 10.55 4.53
N GLN A 474 -2.03 9.76 4.38
CA GLN A 474 -2.41 9.04 3.18
C GLN A 474 -3.15 9.92 2.16
N ARG A 475 -3.64 11.09 2.61
CA ARG A 475 -4.51 11.97 1.82
C ARG A 475 -5.77 11.26 1.32
N THR A 476 -6.30 10.34 2.12
CA THR A 476 -7.55 9.65 1.81
C THR A 476 -8.74 10.54 2.16
N PHE A 477 -9.86 10.31 1.46
CA PHE A 477 -11.13 11.01 1.68
C PHE A 477 -11.05 12.54 1.54
N PRO A 478 -10.50 13.07 0.43
CA PRO A 478 -10.50 14.51 0.20
C PRO A 478 -11.93 15.03 0.06
N ARG A 479 -12.21 16.17 0.68
CA ARG A 479 -13.49 16.88 0.67
C ARG A 479 -14.68 15.99 1.07
N THR A 480 -14.45 15.12 2.05
CA THR A 480 -15.41 14.07 2.43
C THR A 480 -15.56 13.96 3.95
N ARG A 481 -16.76 13.60 4.40
CA ARG A 481 -17.02 13.16 5.78
C ARG A 481 -16.72 11.67 5.93
N ILE A 482 -16.03 11.32 7.00
CA ILE A 482 -15.73 9.94 7.39
C ILE A 482 -16.10 9.67 8.86
N THR A 483 -16.22 8.40 9.20
CA THR A 483 -16.29 7.92 10.58
C THR A 483 -15.40 6.70 10.79
N ALA A 484 -15.03 6.43 12.05
CA ALA A 484 -14.18 5.31 12.42
C ALA A 484 -14.78 4.52 13.59
N ALA A 485 -14.65 3.19 13.52
CA ALA A 485 -15.07 2.29 14.59
C ALA A 485 -14.12 1.10 14.71
N THR A 486 -14.14 0.45 15.86
CA THR A 486 -13.50 -0.86 16.08
C THR A 486 -14.11 -1.89 15.13
N PRO A 487 -13.35 -2.89 14.63
CA PRO A 487 -13.83 -3.87 13.67
C PRO A 487 -15.15 -4.54 14.04
#